data_AF-A0A355BBZ4-F1
#
_entry.id   AF-A0A355BBZ4-F1
#
_cell.length_a   1.000
_cell.length_b   1.000
_cell.length_c   1.000
_cell.angle_alpha   90.00
_cell.angle_beta   90.00
_cell.angle_gamma   90.00
#
_symmetry.space_group_name_H-M   'P 1'
#
loop_
_entity.id
_entity.type
_entity.pdbx_description
1 polymer ?
#
loop_
_entity_poly.entity_id
_entity_poly.type
_entity_poly.pdbx_seq_one_letter_code
_entity_poly.pdbx_strand_id
1 'polypeptide(L)'
;MKNFKKPLWIIRFQIWLTNFFAFDLLKKDEKLAKKIEEGIIDFEAKKAILMLDIQAVLRKKLKKGRSKYIPLTKKNKAEIKAMIEADFGTQMKEHHLRLTDNLKLV
;
A
#
# COMPACT_ATOMS: atom_id res chain seq x y z
N MET A 1 -7.48 -62.68 20.84
CA MET A 1 -7.40 -61.31 20.26
C MET A 1 -5.93 -60.98 20.04
N LYS A 2 -5.46 -60.85 18.79
CA LYS A 2 -4.04 -60.55 18.50
C LYS A 2 -3.81 -59.05 18.72
N ASN A 3 -3.05 -58.71 19.76
CA ASN A 3 -2.58 -57.34 20.00
C ASN A 3 -1.57 -56.96 18.91
N PHE A 4 -2.02 -56.29 17.85
CA PHE A 4 -1.16 -55.66 16.86
C PHE A 4 -0.47 -54.45 17.50
N LYS A 5 0.68 -54.67 18.15
CA LYS A 5 1.59 -53.58 18.50
C LYS A 5 2.20 -53.06 17.20
N LYS A 6 1.82 -51.85 16.78
CA LYS A 6 2.42 -51.21 15.61
C LYS A 6 3.96 -51.15 15.80
N PRO A 7 4.75 -51.53 14.80
CA PRO A 7 6.21 -51.47 14.92
C PRO A 7 6.66 -50.02 15.13
N LEU A 8 7.61 -49.82 16.05
CA LEU A 8 8.14 -48.51 16.46
C LEU A 8 8.57 -47.63 15.28
N TRP A 9 9.06 -48.24 14.19
CA TRP A 9 9.47 -47.52 13.00
C TRP A 9 8.32 -46.78 12.30
N ILE A 10 7.11 -47.35 12.28
CA ILE A 10 5.93 -46.69 11.69
C ILE A 10 5.53 -45.46 12.52
N ILE A 11 5.62 -45.55 13.86
CA ILE A 11 5.32 -44.43 14.76
C ILE A 11 6.33 -43.29 14.56
N ARG A 12 7.63 -43.62 14.46
CA ARG A 12 8.69 -42.63 14.21
C ARG A 12 8.54 -41.97 12.84
N PHE A 13 8.16 -42.74 11.81
CA PHE A 13 7.90 -42.22 10.47
C PHE A 13 6.67 -41.30 10.44
N GLN A 14 5.62 -41.65 11.17
CA GLN A 14 4.42 -40.81 11.30
C GLN A 14 4.74 -39.45 11.93
N ILE A 15 5.52 -39.45 13.02
CA ILE A 15 5.96 -38.22 13.71
C ILE A 15 6.85 -37.37 12.79
N TRP A 16 7.76 -38.01 12.05
CA TRP A 16 8.63 -37.31 11.10
C TRP A 16 7.83 -36.63 9.99
N LEU A 17 6.85 -37.33 9.40
CA LEU A 17 5.96 -36.76 8.38
C LEU A 17 5.15 -35.57 8.92
N THR A 18 4.56 -35.69 10.10
CA THR A 18 3.77 -34.60 10.68
C THR A 18 4.63 -33.36 10.94
N ASN A 19 5.86 -33.54 11.43
CA ASN A 19 6.79 -32.43 11.66
C ASN A 19 7.27 -31.81 10.34
N PHE A 20 7.48 -32.62 9.29
CA PHE A 20 7.87 -32.14 7.97
C PHE A 20 6.78 -31.27 7.33
N PHE A 21 5.52 -31.71 7.37
CA PHE A 21 4.40 -30.92 6.85
C PHE A 21 4.15 -29.66 7.68
N ALA A 22 4.27 -29.72 9.00
CA ALA A 22 4.16 -28.54 9.86
C ALA A 22 5.24 -27.49 9.54
N PHE A 23 6.48 -27.92 9.30
CA PHE A 23 7.57 -27.05 8.90
C PHE A 23 7.37 -26.44 7.50
N ASP A 24 6.89 -27.22 6.53
CA ASP A 24 6.59 -26.71 5.18
C ASP A 24 5.43 -25.70 5.19
N LEU A 25 4.40 -25.93 6.03
CA LEU A 25 3.32 -24.96 6.24
C LEU A 25 3.85 -23.64 6.81
N LEU A 26 4.64 -23.70 7.90
CA LEU A 26 5.23 -22.52 8.52
C LEU A 26 6.07 -21.71 7.52
N LYS A 27 6.88 -22.38 6.69
CA LYS A 27 7.67 -21.70 5.64
C LYS A 27 6.80 -21.06 4.55
N LYS A 28 5.66 -21.65 4.21
CA LYS A 28 4.72 -21.06 3.24
C LYS A 28 4.07 -19.81 3.82
N ASP A 29 3.69 -19.85 5.09
CA ASP A 29 3.10 -18.71 5.80
C ASP A 29 4.11 -17.56 5.93
N GLU A 30 5.37 -17.84 6.26
CA GLU A 30 6.43 -16.82 6.29
C GLU A 30 6.66 -16.17 4.91
N LYS A 31 6.64 -16.96 3.83
CA LYS A 31 6.77 -16.42 2.46
C LYS A 31 5.58 -15.55 2.08
N LEU A 32 4.38 -15.91 2.50
CA LEU A 32 3.18 -15.10 2.29
C LEU A 32 3.24 -13.80 3.09
N ALA A 33 3.65 -13.88 4.36
CA ALA A 33 3.83 -12.70 5.22
C ALA A 33 4.82 -11.71 4.61
N LYS A 34 5.99 -12.18 4.15
CA LYS A 34 6.99 -11.32 3.48
C LYS A 34 6.45 -10.66 2.22
N LYS A 35 5.72 -11.39 1.38
CA LYS A 35 5.11 -10.81 0.17
C LYS A 35 4.06 -9.74 0.50
N ILE A 36 3.31 -9.93 1.59
CA ILE A 36 2.34 -8.94 2.06
C ILE A 36 3.08 -7.70 2.56
N GLU A 37 4.13 -7.87 3.37
CA GLU A 37 4.97 -6.75 3.85
C GLU A 37 5.60 -5.98 2.69
N GLU A 38 6.21 -6.66 1.73
CA GLU A 38 6.77 -6.04 0.52
C GLU A 38 5.70 -5.28 -0.27
N GLY A 39 4.51 -5.87 -0.44
CA GLY A 39 3.39 -5.23 -1.11
C GLY A 39 2.87 -3.98 -0.39
N ILE A 40 2.85 -3.98 0.95
CA ILE A 40 2.49 -2.81 1.77
C ILE A 40 3.54 -1.70 1.59
N ILE A 41 4.82 -2.05 1.68
CA ILE A 41 5.92 -1.09 1.51
C ILE A 41 5.87 -0.46 0.12
N ASP A 42 5.68 -1.26 -0.92
CA ASP A 42 5.57 -0.77 -2.31
C ASP A 42 4.34 0.13 -2.49
N PHE A 43 3.22 -0.22 -1.87
CA PHE A 43 2.01 0.61 -1.92
C PHE A 43 2.21 1.96 -1.24
N GLU A 44 2.85 1.98 -0.06
CA GLU A 44 3.17 3.21 0.67
C GLU A 44 4.21 4.07 -0.07
N ALA A 45 5.24 3.44 -0.65
CA ALA A 45 6.24 4.14 -1.44
C ALA A 45 5.61 4.81 -2.67
N LYS A 46 4.75 4.09 -3.41
CA LYS A 46 4.00 4.65 -4.55
C LYS A 46 3.08 5.80 -4.13
N LYS A 47 2.37 5.64 -3.01
CA LYS A 47 1.54 6.70 -2.42
C LYS A 47 2.36 7.94 -2.10
N ALA A 48 3.54 7.78 -1.49
CA ALA A 48 4.43 8.89 -1.14
C ALA A 48 4.97 9.62 -2.39
N ILE A 49 5.38 8.87 -3.42
CA ILE A 49 5.82 9.44 -4.71
C ILE A 49 4.70 10.27 -5.35
N LEU A 50 3.50 9.71 -5.42
CA LEU A 50 2.32 10.40 -5.95
C LEU A 50 2.02 11.70 -5.19
N MET A 51 2.14 11.70 -3.87
CA MET A 51 1.98 12.92 -3.06
C MET A 51 3.04 13.98 -3.40
N LEU A 52 4.30 13.58 -3.60
CA LEU A 52 5.37 14.50 -4.00
C LEU A 52 5.14 15.10 -5.38
N ASP A 53 4.68 14.30 -6.35
CA ASP A 53 4.39 14.75 -7.71
C ASP A 53 3.25 15.78 -7.72
N ILE A 54 2.14 15.47 -7.04
CA ILE A 54 1.00 16.39 -6.92
C ILE A 54 1.44 17.67 -6.21
N GLN A 55 2.26 17.59 -5.15
CA GLN A 55 2.81 18.77 -4.49
C GLN A 55 3.71 19.60 -5.41
N ALA A 56 4.52 18.98 -6.25
CA ALA A 56 5.37 19.68 -7.21
C ALA A 56 4.52 20.45 -8.24
N VAL A 57 3.47 19.82 -8.76
CA VAL A 57 2.52 20.47 -9.68
C VAL A 57 1.79 21.62 -9.00
N LEU A 58 1.28 21.41 -7.77
CA LEU A 58 0.67 22.45 -6.96
C LEU A 58 1.62 23.64 -6.77
N ARG A 59 2.88 23.40 -6.37
CA ARG A 59 3.86 24.47 -6.17
C ARG A 59 4.10 25.29 -7.43
N LYS A 60 4.14 24.65 -8.61
CA LYS A 60 4.28 25.34 -9.90
C LYS A 60 3.07 26.23 -10.20
N LYS A 61 1.85 25.73 -10.00
CA LYS A 61 0.61 26.46 -10.28
C LYS A 61 0.33 27.58 -9.26
N LEU A 62 0.74 27.39 -8.01
CA LEU A 62 0.53 28.34 -6.91
C LEU A 62 1.53 29.51 -6.88
N LYS A 63 2.55 29.55 -7.76
CA LYS A 63 3.55 30.64 -7.79
C LYS A 63 2.93 32.04 -7.82
N LYS A 64 1.84 32.24 -8.56
CA LYS A 64 1.14 33.53 -8.71
C LYS A 64 0.33 33.94 -7.47
N GLY A 65 0.05 33.00 -6.56
CA GLY A 65 -0.86 33.17 -5.42
C GLY A 65 -0.21 33.22 -4.03
N ARG A 66 1.12 33.22 -3.97
CA ARG A 66 1.88 33.20 -2.70
C ARG A 66 1.98 34.55 -2.02
N SER A 67 1.77 35.63 -2.76
CA SER A 67 1.87 36.98 -2.20
C SER A 67 0.67 37.26 -1.31
N LYS A 68 0.93 37.78 -0.10
CA LYS A 68 -0.11 38.28 0.81
C LYS A 68 -1.01 39.34 0.14
N TYR A 69 -0.47 40.02 -0.87
CA TYR A 69 -1.13 41.10 -1.60
C TYR A 69 -1.95 40.64 -2.82
N ILE A 70 -1.73 39.41 -3.32
CA ILE A 70 -2.46 38.85 -4.47
C ILE A 70 -2.83 37.39 -4.14
N PRO A 71 -3.85 37.17 -3.30
CA PRO A 71 -4.30 35.83 -2.95
C PRO A 71 -4.99 35.16 -4.15
N LEU A 72 -5.01 33.82 -4.15
CA LEU A 72 -5.80 33.07 -5.12
C LEU A 72 -7.29 33.27 -4.86
N THR A 73 -8.00 33.65 -5.91
CA THR A 73 -9.45 33.66 -5.92
C THR A 73 -10.00 32.23 -5.81
N LYS A 74 -11.25 32.09 -5.33
CA LYS A 74 -11.93 30.79 -5.25
C LYS A 74 -11.98 30.08 -6.61
N LYS A 75 -12.20 30.84 -7.69
CA LYS A 75 -12.22 30.33 -9.08
C LYS A 75 -10.87 29.70 -9.46
N ASN A 76 -9.76 30.39 -9.20
CA ASN A 76 -8.43 29.87 -9.52
C ASN A 76 -8.10 28.61 -8.71
N LYS A 77 -8.55 28.51 -7.45
CA LYS A 77 -8.38 27.28 -6.65
C LYS A 77 -9.18 26.11 -7.24
N ALA A 78 -10.43 26.36 -7.64
CA ALA A 78 -11.27 25.33 -8.26
C ALA A 78 -10.68 24.83 -9.58
N GLU A 79 -10.16 25.74 -10.42
CA GLU A 79 -9.47 25.37 -11.67
C GLU A 79 -8.24 24.51 -11.42
N ILE A 80 -7.37 24.90 -10.46
CA ILE A 80 -6.18 24.11 -10.12
C ILE A 80 -6.56 22.73 -9.58
N LYS A 81 -7.61 22.65 -8.75
CA LYS A 81 -8.15 21.37 -8.24
C LYS A 81 -8.61 20.48 -9.40
N ALA A 82 -9.44 21.02 -10.30
CA ALA A 82 -9.95 20.27 -11.45
C ALA A 82 -8.82 19.79 -12.37
N MET A 83 -7.78 20.60 -12.60
CA MET A 83 -6.61 20.17 -13.37
C MET A 83 -5.89 18.99 -12.72
N ILE A 84 -5.65 19.06 -11.41
CA ILE A 84 -4.97 17.97 -10.68
C ILE A 84 -5.83 16.70 -10.66
N GLU A 85 -7.14 16.85 -10.49
CA GLU A 85 -8.08 15.72 -10.55
C GLU A 85 -8.15 15.10 -11.95
N ALA A 86 -7.99 15.89 -13.02
CA ALA A 86 -7.89 15.38 -14.38
C ALA A 86 -6.59 14.60 -14.62
N ASP A 87 -5.45 15.11 -14.13
CA ASP A 87 -4.14 14.51 -14.35
C ASP A 87 -3.88 13.28 -13.44
N PHE A 88 -4.31 13.35 -12.18
CA PHE A 88 -3.97 12.36 -11.14
C PHE A 88 -5.17 11.67 -10.50
N GLY A 89 -6.41 12.00 -10.88
CA GLY A 89 -7.62 11.54 -10.16
C GLY A 89 -7.76 10.03 -10.06
N THR A 90 -7.35 9.28 -11.08
CA THR A 90 -7.36 7.80 -11.06
C THR A 90 -6.38 7.25 -10.03
N GLN A 91 -5.12 7.71 -10.06
CA GLN A 91 -4.07 7.29 -9.13
C GLN A 91 -4.39 7.72 -7.69
N MET A 92 -4.98 8.90 -7.51
CA MET A 92 -5.45 9.36 -6.20
C MET A 92 -6.54 8.45 -5.63
N LYS A 93 -7.49 7.99 -6.45
CA LYS A 93 -8.54 7.05 -6.01
C LYS A 93 -7.94 5.70 -5.60
N GLU A 94 -6.99 5.18 -6.37
CA GLU A 94 -6.29 3.92 -6.09
C GLU A 94 -5.52 3.95 -4.75
N HIS A 95 -4.96 5.11 -4.40
CA HIS A 95 -4.21 5.30 -3.16
C HIS A 95 -4.99 5.98 -2.02
N HIS A 96 -6.31 6.11 -2.17
CA HIS A 96 -7.21 6.77 -1.21
C HIS A 96 -6.83 8.20 -0.83
N LEU A 97 -6.24 8.95 -1.78
CA LEU A 97 -5.90 10.36 -1.63
C LEU A 97 -7.02 11.25 -2.16
N ARG A 98 -7.20 12.43 -1.56
CA ARG A 98 -8.17 13.45 -1.99
C ARG A 98 -7.57 14.84 -1.90
N LEU A 99 -7.95 15.71 -2.84
CA LEU A 99 -7.61 17.12 -2.79
C LEU A 99 -8.77 17.92 -2.20
N THR A 100 -8.48 18.65 -1.12
CA THR A 100 -9.45 19.58 -0.52
C THR A 100 -9.60 20.84 -1.37
N ASP A 101 -10.66 21.62 -1.12
CA ASP A 101 -10.88 22.91 -1.79
C ASP A 101 -9.79 23.96 -1.47
N ASN A 102 -9.05 23.73 -0.39
CA ASN A 102 -7.89 24.51 0.00
C ASN A 102 -6.58 24.00 -0.64
N LEU A 103 -6.66 23.09 -1.61
CA LEU A 103 -5.53 22.51 -2.33
C LEU A 103 -4.54 21.76 -1.42
N LYS A 104 -5.04 21.21 -0.31
CA LYS A 104 -4.30 20.28 0.55
C LYS A 104 -4.68 18.84 0.21
N LEU A 105 -3.67 17.99 0.07
CA LEU A 105 -3.82 16.54 -0.01
C LEU A 105 -4.21 16.00 1.37
N VAL A 106 -5.21 15.13 1.40
CA VAL A 106 -5.69 14.36 2.56
C VAL A 106 -5.78 12.90 2.15
#